data_AF-A0AAU8AEW5-F1
#
_entry.id   AF-A0AAU8AEW5-F1
#
_cell.length_a   1.000
_cell.length_b   1.000
_cell.length_c   1.000
_cell.angle_alpha   90.00
_cell.angle_beta   90.00
_cell.angle_gamma   90.00
#
_symmetry.space_group_name_H-M   'P 1'
#
loop_
_entity.id
_entity.type
_entity.pdbx_description
1 polymer ?
#
loop_
_entity_poly.entity_id
_entity_poly.type
_entity_poly.pdbx_seq_one_letter_code
_entity_poly.pdbx_strand_id
1 'polypeptide(L)' 'MEFAGIGGFIVLVLDIWAIVSVLGSGASTGSKVLWTLLIIVLPVLGFIIWLIAGPKSSRATI' A
#
# COMPACT_ATOMS: atom_id res chain seq x y z
N MET A 1 -22.11 -16.06 -6.43
CA MET A 1 -20.91 -15.31 -6.85
C MET A 1 -19.92 -15.38 -5.71
N GLU A 2 -18.91 -16.25 -5.82
CA GLU A 2 -17.86 -16.39 -4.82
C GLU A 2 -16.88 -15.21 -4.93
N PHE A 3 -17.27 -14.06 -4.39
CA PHE A 3 -16.40 -12.87 -4.31
C PHE A 3 -15.25 -13.03 -3.29
N ALA A 4 -15.09 -14.22 -2.70
CA ALA A 4 -14.01 -14.59 -1.79
C ALA A 4 -13.07 -15.63 -2.42
N GLY A 5 -12.73 -15.43 -3.70
CA GLY A 5 -11.71 -16.24 -4.37
C GLY A 5 -10.29 -15.79 -4.00
N ILE A 6 -9.30 -16.60 -4.37
CA ILE A 6 -7.85 -16.37 -4.17
C ILE A 6 -7.42 -14.95 -4.60
N GLY A 7 -8.06 -14.37 -5.63
CA GLY A 7 -7.77 -13.01 -6.09
C GLY A 7 -8.00 -11.92 -5.03
N GLY A 8 -9.09 -12.00 -4.26
CA GLY A 8 -9.35 -11.05 -3.17
C GLY A 8 -8.34 -11.18 -2.03
N PHE A 9 -7.91 -12.41 -1.75
CA PHE A 9 -6.86 -12.67 -0.76
C PHE A 9 -5.49 -12.12 -1.19
N ILE A 10 -5.14 -12.25 -2.47
CA ILE A 10 -3.92 -11.64 -3.02
C ILE A 10 -3.96 -10.12 -2.85
N VAL A 11 -5.06 -9.47 -3.24
CA VAL A 11 -5.21 -8.01 -3.11
C VAL A 11 -5.05 -7.59 -1.65
N LEU A 12 -5.68 -8.30 -0.71
CA LEU A 12 -5.55 -8.02 0.72
C LEU A 12 -4.09 -8.09 1.20
N VAL A 13 -3.34 -9.13 0.80
CA VAL A 13 -1.92 -9.28 1.17
C VAL A 13 -1.09 -8.13 0.58
N LEU A 14 -1.36 -7.74 -0.66
CA LEU A 14 -0.68 -6.62 -1.33
C LEU A 14 -0.98 -5.28 -0.65
N ASP A 15 -2.24 -5.04 -0.24
CA ASP A 15 -2.62 -3.83 0.49
C ASP A 15 -1.91 -3.73 1.83
N ILE A 16 -1.86 -4.83 2.60
CA ILE A 16 -1.12 -4.87 3.88
C ILE A 16 0.35 -4.55 3.66
N TRP A 17 0.98 -5.16 2.65
CA TRP A 17 2.37 -4.91 2.34
C TRP A 17 2.63 -3.44 1.95
N ALA A 18 1.76 -2.85 1.13
CA ALA A 18 1.84 -1.45 0.75
C ALA A 18 1.73 -0.52 1.96
N ILE A 19 0.76 -0.76 2.85
CA ILE A 19 0.58 0.03 4.07
C ILE A 19 1.83 -0.07 4.97
N VAL A 20 2.35 -1.28 5.20
CA VAL A 20 3.58 -1.47 6.00
C VAL A 20 4.75 -0.70 5.38
N SER A 21 4.92 -0.74 4.06
CA SER A 21 5.97 0.03 3.40
C SER A 21 5.75 1.55 3.49
N VAL A 22 4.51 2.05 3.44
CA VAL A 22 4.19 3.47 3.64
C VAL A 22 4.57 3.88 5.07
N LEU A 23 4.17 3.09 6.07
CA LEU A 23 4.46 3.36 7.47
C LEU A 23 5.97 3.32 7.78
N GLY A 24 6.71 2.39 7.16
CA GLY A 24 8.16 2.27 7.24
C GLY A 24 8.95 3.22 6.33
N SER A 25 8.28 4.12 5.60
CA SER A 25 8.94 5.12 4.75
C SER A 25 9.39 6.36 5.55
N GLY A 26 10.35 7.09 4.98
CA GLY A 26 10.77 8.41 5.49
C GLY A 26 9.79 9.55 5.20
N ALA A 27 8.59 9.26 4.68
CA ALA A 27 7.59 10.28 4.39
C ALA A 27 7.03 10.92 5.67
N SER A 28 6.52 12.15 5.56
CA SER A 28 5.86 12.83 6.67
C SER A 28 4.59 12.08 7.12
N THR A 29 4.15 12.31 8.36
CA THR A 29 2.93 11.69 8.90
C THR A 29 1.70 11.97 8.04
N GLY A 30 1.54 13.21 7.55
CA GLY A 30 0.42 13.58 6.67
C GLY A 30 0.43 12.80 5.35
N SER A 31 1.61 12.63 4.74
CA SER A 31 1.76 11.82 3.53
C SER A 31 1.45 10.34 3.79
N LYS A 32 1.89 9.79 4.93
CA LYS A 32 1.59 8.39 5.30
C LYS A 32 0.10 8.14 5.43
N VAL A 33 -0.62 9.07 6.07
CA VAL A 33 -2.08 8.99 6.22
C VAL A 33 -2.76 9.06 4.85
N LEU A 34 -2.37 10.00 4.00
CA LEU A 34 -2.96 10.15 2.66
C LEU A 34 -2.77 8.89 1.81
N TRP A 35 -1.56 8.31 1.80
CA TRP A 35 -1.27 7.09 1.06
C TRP A 35 -2.02 5.88 1.61
N THR A 36 -2.11 5.75 2.93
CA THR A 36 -2.87 4.67 3.58
C THR A 36 -4.36 4.77 3.22
N LEU A 37 -4.95 5.98 3.29
CA LEU A 37 -6.34 6.20 2.89
C LEU A 37 -6.59 5.88 1.42
N LEU A 38 -5.67 6.27 0.54
CA LEU A 38 -5.76 6.01 -0.90
C LEU A 38 -5.78 4.50 -1.20
N ILE A 39 -4.92 3.71 -0.54
CA ILE A 39 -4.89 2.24 -0.67
C ILE A 39 -6.18 1.61 -0.13
N ILE A 40 -6.68 2.04 1.03
CA ILE A 40 -7.89 1.45 1.62
C ILE A 40 -9.15 1.75 0.80
N VAL A 41 -9.30 2.98 0.30
CA VAL A 41 -10.49 3.39 -0.47
C VAL A 41 -10.48 2.77 -1.86
N LEU A 42 -9.29 2.62 -2.47
CA LEU A 42 -9.11 1.99 -3.77
C LEU A 42 -8.06 0.88 -3.64
N PRO A 43 -8.42 -0.36 -3.26
CA PRO A 43 -7.43 -1.42 -3.03
C PRO A 43 -6.59 -1.71 -4.27
N VAL A 44 -7.23 -2.06 -5.39
CA VAL A 44 -6.49 -2.39 -6.62
C VAL A 44 -5.78 -1.18 -7.22
N LEU A 45 -6.48 -0.06 -7.42
CA LEU A 45 -5.89 1.13 -8.04
C LEU A 45 -4.90 1.84 -7.11
N GLY A 46 -5.22 1.93 -5.83
CA GLY A 46 -4.36 2.54 -4.82
C GLY A 46 -3.07 1.77 -4.63
N PHE A 47 -3.12 0.43 -4.64
CA PHE A 47 -1.93 -0.41 -4.70
C PHE A 47 -1.09 -0.15 -5.95
N ILE A 48 -1.70 -0.06 -7.14
CA ILE A 48 -0.98 0.23 -8.40
C ILE A 48 -0.32 1.62 -8.37
N ILE A 49 -1.05 2.64 -7.91
CA ILE A 49 -0.52 4.01 -7.79
C ILE A 49 0.65 4.03 -6.80
N TRP A 50 0.50 3.33 -5.67
CA TRP A 50 1.57 3.21 -4.67
C TRP A 50 2.80 2.45 -5.21
N LEU A 51 2.61 1.44 -6.06
CA LEU A 51 3.73 0.75 -6.71
C LEU A 51 4.59 1.70 -7.56
N ILE A 52 3.98 2.68 -8.23
CA ILE A 52 4.69 3.59 -9.14
C ILE A 52 5.24 4.80 -8.39
N ALA A 53 4.42 5.45 -7.54
CA ALA A 53 4.72 6.75 -6.94
C ALA A 53 4.65 6.75 -5.40
N GLY A 54 4.34 5.61 -4.79
CA GLY A 54 4.20 5.47 -3.35
C GLY A 54 5.53 5.61 -2.60
N PRO A 55 5.51 6.14 -1.37
CA PRO A 55 6.70 6.29 -0.57
C PRO A 55 7.19 4.90 -0.16
N LYS A 56 8.35 4.52 -0.69
CA LYS A 56 9.00 3.25 -0.39
C LYS A 56 9.90 3.42 0.84
N SER A 57 10.07 2.36 1.62
CA SER A 57 11.02 2.38 2.73
C SER A 57 12.41 2.71 2.18
N SER A 58 13.06 3.74 2.74
CA SER A 58 14.43 4.09 2.36
C SER A 58 15.33 2.91 2.69
N ARG A 59 15.91 2.29 1.66
CA ARG A 59 16.91 1.23 1.85
C ARG A 59 18.02 1.83 2.69
N ALA A 60 18.22 1.29 3.89
CA ALA A 60 19.37 1.66 4.71
C ALA A 60 20.63 1.35 3.89
N THR A 61 21.29 2.38 3.39
CA THR A 61 22.66 2.29 2.88
C THR A 61 23.54 2.13 4.10
N ILE A 62 23.90 0.87 4.37
CA ILE A 62 24.99 0.49 5.29
C ILE A 62 26.32 0.90 4.70
#